data_AF-A0A8D9P9H5-F1
#
_entry.id   AF-A0A8D9P9H5-F1
#
_cell.length_a   1.000
_cell.length_b   1.000
_cell.length_c   1.000
_cell.angle_alpha   90.00
_cell.angle_beta   90.00
_cell.angle_gamma   90.00
#
_symmetry.space_group_name_H-M   'P 1'
#
loop_
_entity.id
_entity.type
_entity.pdbx_description
1 polymer ?
#
loop_
_entity_poly.entity_id
_entity_poly.type
_entity_poly.pdbx_seq_one_letter_code
_entity_poly.pdbx_strand_id
1 'polypeptide(L)'
;MKRLLKILILLSLTTQVSFAKTYQPVPSTVKLPAKYTQEYIDSISDEYKNVSDEQIFHVALDMLKGTSGDFSRKAILGYNVTQYPVKVMFKDLSEINEAYSTFDAIGWKKKGKLYIYINPKHEYAPPGAIAALLAHEAIHQDEYNSLSEETYAWTMEAVVWTEILKMFPESNNLESALVTRENILKQLLEKGNHTNKYIKKTVYANEGYKNLPLTSPGFSNQ
;
A
#
# COMPACT_ATOMS: atom_id res chain seq x y z
N MET A 1 -27.45 -1.89 -70.93
CA MET A 1 -26.75 -2.27 -69.67
C MET A 1 -26.07 -1.05 -69.08
N LYS A 2 -26.42 -0.67 -67.85
CA LYS A 2 -25.62 0.05 -66.83
C LYS A 2 -26.57 0.74 -65.84
N ARG A 3 -26.94 0.03 -64.76
CA ARG A 3 -27.54 0.62 -63.56
C ARG A 3 -26.39 1.06 -62.65
N LEU A 4 -26.30 2.36 -62.39
CA LEU A 4 -25.38 2.93 -61.39
C LEU A 4 -26.03 2.86 -60.01
N LEU A 5 -25.51 2.00 -59.15
CA LEU A 5 -25.89 1.90 -57.75
C LEU A 5 -25.03 2.91 -56.96
N LYS A 6 -25.66 3.97 -56.44
CA LYS A 6 -25.00 4.88 -55.47
C LYS A 6 -25.07 4.25 -54.10
N ILE A 7 -23.94 3.79 -53.57
CA ILE A 7 -23.80 3.35 -52.18
C ILE A 7 -23.47 4.59 -51.35
N LEU A 8 -24.40 4.99 -50.48
CA LEU A 8 -24.18 6.01 -49.46
C LEU A 8 -23.57 5.32 -48.24
N ILE A 9 -22.30 5.57 -47.95
CA ILE A 9 -21.65 5.09 -46.72
C ILE A 9 -21.91 6.14 -45.64
N LEU A 10 -22.83 5.85 -44.72
CA LEU A 10 -22.98 6.61 -43.49
C LEU A 10 -21.85 6.18 -42.54
N LEU A 11 -20.85 7.05 -42.35
CA LEU A 11 -19.91 6.93 -41.23
C LEU A 11 -20.67 7.32 -39.96
N SER A 12 -21.12 6.34 -39.18
CA SER A 12 -21.57 6.58 -37.81
C SER A 12 -20.33 6.83 -36.94
N LEU A 13 -20.04 8.09 -36.64
CA LEU A 13 -19.16 8.43 -35.53
C LEU A 13 -19.86 8.00 -34.23
N THR A 14 -19.53 6.81 -33.73
CA THR A 14 -19.84 6.45 -32.36
C THR A 14 -18.86 7.21 -31.47
N THR A 15 -19.29 8.33 -30.91
CA THR A 15 -18.60 8.91 -29.75
C THR A 15 -18.66 7.86 -28.64
N GLN A 16 -17.53 7.22 -28.35
CA GLN A 16 -17.41 6.42 -27.15
C GLN A 16 -17.58 7.38 -25.98
N VAL A 17 -18.76 7.37 -25.37
CA VAL A 17 -18.98 7.98 -24.07
C VAL A 17 -18.14 7.17 -23.09
N SER A 18 -16.90 7.60 -22.89
CA SER A 18 -16.06 7.08 -21.83
C SER A 18 -16.72 7.50 -20.52
N PHE A 19 -17.46 6.57 -19.89
CA PHE A 19 -17.85 6.75 -18.50
C PHE A 19 -16.58 6.95 -17.70
N ALA A 20 -16.36 8.16 -17.18
CA ALA A 20 -15.25 8.42 -16.29
C ALA A 20 -15.32 7.40 -15.14
N LYS A 21 -14.23 6.66 -14.91
CA LYS A 21 -14.15 5.69 -13.84
C LYS A 21 -14.39 6.42 -12.53
N THR A 22 -15.46 6.09 -11.82
CA THR A 22 -15.77 6.68 -10.51
C THR A 22 -14.95 5.96 -9.45
N TYR A 23 -13.90 6.62 -8.95
CA TYR A 23 -13.13 6.13 -7.81
C TYR A 23 -13.90 6.35 -6.51
N GLN A 24 -13.71 5.47 -5.53
CA GLN A 24 -14.26 5.68 -4.19
C GLN A 24 -13.48 6.82 -3.53
N PRO A 25 -14.12 7.92 -3.13
CA PRO A 25 -13.43 9.06 -2.56
C PRO A 25 -12.81 8.71 -1.21
N VAL A 26 -11.81 9.49 -0.79
CA VAL A 26 -11.31 9.40 0.59
C VAL A 26 -12.48 9.68 1.55
N PRO A 27 -12.70 8.86 2.59
CA PRO A 27 -13.77 9.12 3.54
C PRO A 27 -13.67 10.52 4.15
N SER A 28 -14.78 11.25 4.23
CA SER A 28 -14.81 12.65 4.68
C SER A 28 -14.36 12.86 6.14
N THR A 29 -14.34 11.79 6.93
CA THR A 29 -13.84 11.76 8.31
C THR A 29 -12.31 11.71 8.39
N VAL A 30 -11.63 11.31 7.31
CA VAL A 30 -10.18 11.26 7.24
C VAL A 30 -9.64 12.66 7.00
N LYS A 31 -8.81 13.13 7.93
CA LYS A 31 -8.12 14.41 7.79
C LYS A 31 -6.93 14.25 6.83
N LEU A 32 -6.98 14.97 5.72
CA LEU A 32 -5.93 14.98 4.72
C LEU A 32 -4.94 16.13 4.95
N PRO A 33 -3.64 15.93 4.65
CA PRO A 33 -2.70 17.04 4.53
C PRO A 33 -3.17 18.06 3.50
N ALA A 34 -2.83 19.34 3.71
CA ALA A 34 -3.36 20.45 2.89
C ALA A 34 -3.08 20.32 1.38
N LYS A 35 -2.00 19.60 1.01
CA LYS A 35 -1.64 19.27 -0.37
C LYS A 35 -2.72 18.45 -1.09
N TYR A 36 -3.41 17.55 -0.39
CA TYR A 36 -4.32 16.56 -0.96
C TYR A 36 -5.74 17.11 -1.06
N THR A 37 -5.92 18.13 -1.90
CA THR A 37 -7.25 18.57 -2.32
C THR A 37 -7.89 17.52 -3.24
N GLN A 38 -9.23 17.54 -3.39
CA GLN A 38 -9.91 16.61 -4.31
C GLN A 38 -9.37 16.74 -5.74
N GLU A 39 -9.12 17.98 -6.21
CA GLU A 39 -8.53 18.23 -7.53
C GLU A 39 -7.16 17.57 -7.69
N TYR A 40 -6.29 17.67 -6.67
CA TYR A 40 -5.00 16.99 -6.68
C TYR A 40 -5.16 15.47 -6.67
N ILE A 41 -6.04 14.93 -5.83
CA ILE A 41 -6.32 13.48 -5.75
C ILE A 41 -6.81 12.96 -7.10
N ASP A 42 -7.70 13.69 -7.78
CA ASP A 42 -8.20 13.31 -9.09
C ASP A 42 -7.06 13.32 -10.13
N SER A 43 -6.16 14.30 -10.07
CA SER A 43 -4.99 14.39 -10.96
C SER A 43 -4.01 13.23 -10.83
N ILE A 44 -3.87 12.63 -9.64
CA ILE A 44 -2.99 11.47 -9.41
C ILE A 44 -3.70 10.12 -9.57
N SER A 45 -5.03 10.09 -9.61
CA SER A 45 -5.79 8.83 -9.57
C SER A 45 -5.51 7.93 -10.78
N ASP A 46 -5.20 8.52 -11.94
CA ASP A 46 -4.83 7.76 -13.14
C ASP A 46 -3.52 6.97 -13.00
N GLU A 47 -2.57 7.45 -12.17
CA GLU A 47 -1.31 6.76 -11.87
C GLU A 47 -1.57 5.45 -11.10
N TYR A 48 -2.58 5.45 -10.23
CA TYR A 48 -2.83 4.38 -9.25
C TYR A 48 -4.06 3.51 -9.55
N LYS A 49 -4.80 3.80 -10.64
CA LYS A 49 -6.05 3.11 -11.02
C LYS A 49 -5.95 1.60 -11.22
N ASN A 50 -4.73 1.10 -11.45
CA ASN A 50 -4.46 -0.33 -11.60
C ASN A 50 -4.10 -1.00 -10.28
N VAL A 51 -3.89 -0.24 -9.21
CA VAL A 51 -3.61 -0.73 -7.86
C VAL A 51 -4.90 -0.83 -7.05
N SER A 52 -5.72 0.22 -7.03
CA SER A 52 -7.00 0.24 -6.33
C SER A 52 -8.04 1.11 -7.03
N ASP A 53 -9.29 0.97 -6.62
CA ASP A 53 -10.38 1.88 -6.97
C ASP A 53 -10.66 2.89 -5.84
N GLU A 54 -9.97 2.78 -4.69
CA GLU A 54 -10.15 3.64 -3.53
C GLU A 54 -9.08 4.73 -3.46
N GLN A 55 -9.50 6.00 -3.44
CA GLN A 55 -8.60 7.16 -3.48
C GLN A 55 -7.72 7.28 -2.23
N ILE A 56 -8.09 6.69 -1.10
CA ILE A 56 -7.23 6.67 0.09
C ILE A 56 -5.89 5.98 -0.18
N PHE A 57 -5.89 4.91 -0.98
CA PHE A 57 -4.65 4.24 -1.40
C PHE A 57 -3.89 5.05 -2.46
N HIS A 58 -4.58 5.82 -3.30
CA HIS A 58 -3.91 6.73 -4.24
C HIS A 58 -3.10 7.80 -3.48
N VAL A 59 -3.71 8.39 -2.45
CA VAL A 59 -3.05 9.35 -1.57
C VAL A 59 -1.88 8.69 -0.83
N ALA A 60 -2.09 7.52 -0.21
CA ALA A 60 -1.05 6.80 0.51
C ALA A 60 0.17 6.49 -0.40
N LEU A 61 -0.07 6.04 -1.63
CA LEU A 61 1.00 5.77 -2.59
C LEU A 61 1.71 7.06 -3.03
N ASP A 62 0.99 8.17 -3.23
CA ASP A 62 1.62 9.45 -3.54
C ASP A 62 2.47 9.98 -2.39
N MET A 63 2.08 9.73 -1.13
CA MET A 63 2.86 10.10 0.06
C MET A 63 4.19 9.33 0.19
N LEU A 64 4.34 8.20 -0.51
CA LEU A 64 5.63 7.50 -0.59
C LEU A 64 6.64 8.19 -1.53
N LYS A 65 6.21 9.13 -2.38
CA LYS A 65 7.13 9.86 -3.25
C LYS A 65 8.04 10.77 -2.41
N GLY A 66 9.35 10.64 -2.62
CA GLY A 66 10.35 11.43 -1.89
C GLY A 66 10.71 10.88 -0.51
N THR A 67 10.15 9.73 -0.12
CA THR A 67 10.57 8.97 1.06
C THR A 67 11.42 7.77 0.63
N SER A 68 12.03 7.10 1.60
CA SER A 68 12.70 5.80 1.42
C SER A 68 11.73 4.72 0.89
N GLY A 69 10.42 4.92 1.03
CA GLY A 69 9.36 4.03 0.56
C GLY A 69 8.99 4.18 -0.92
N ASP A 70 9.63 5.08 -1.69
CA ASP A 70 9.39 5.15 -3.15
C ASP A 70 9.78 3.84 -3.86
N PHE A 71 10.72 3.08 -3.31
CA PHE A 71 10.99 1.70 -3.73
C PHE A 71 9.75 0.81 -3.62
N SER A 72 9.11 0.80 -2.45
CA SER A 72 7.88 0.04 -2.19
C SER A 72 6.73 0.51 -3.09
N ARG A 73 6.61 1.83 -3.31
CA ARG A 73 5.63 2.41 -4.26
C ARG A 73 5.83 1.85 -5.67
N LYS A 74 7.07 1.83 -6.17
CA LYS A 74 7.41 1.26 -7.48
C LYS A 74 7.10 -0.23 -7.53
N ALA A 75 7.46 -0.99 -6.49
CA ALA A 75 7.10 -2.40 -6.40
C ALA A 75 5.58 -2.61 -6.51
N ILE A 76 4.78 -1.82 -5.78
CA ILE A 76 3.31 -1.86 -5.86
C ILE A 76 2.81 -1.51 -7.27
N LEU A 77 3.45 -0.56 -7.96
CA LEU A 77 3.09 -0.18 -9.33
C LEU A 77 3.48 -1.19 -10.41
N GLY A 78 4.16 -2.28 -10.05
CA GLY A 78 4.50 -3.38 -10.98
C GLY A 78 5.98 -3.63 -11.16
N TYR A 79 6.87 -2.87 -10.51
CA TYR A 79 8.30 -3.17 -10.47
C TYR A 79 8.60 -4.24 -9.41
N ASN A 80 7.91 -5.37 -9.52
CA ASN A 80 7.97 -6.51 -8.61
C ASN A 80 8.15 -7.83 -9.39
N VAL A 81 8.29 -8.94 -8.68
CA VAL A 81 8.53 -10.27 -9.27
C VAL A 81 7.44 -10.76 -10.26
N THR A 82 6.23 -10.19 -10.21
CA THR A 82 5.14 -10.54 -11.14
C THR A 82 5.06 -9.62 -12.35
N GLN A 83 5.76 -8.49 -12.35
CA GLN A 83 5.66 -7.42 -13.37
C GLN A 83 4.25 -6.83 -13.55
N TYR A 84 3.34 -7.09 -12.60
CA TYR A 84 1.99 -6.55 -12.59
C TYR A 84 1.77 -5.68 -11.35
N PRO A 85 0.94 -4.62 -11.44
CA PRO A 85 0.55 -3.84 -10.28
C PRO A 85 -0.07 -4.73 -9.19
N VAL A 86 0.38 -4.52 -7.96
CA VAL A 86 -0.16 -5.16 -6.76
C VAL A 86 -1.55 -4.59 -6.50
N LYS A 87 -2.54 -5.45 -6.19
CA LYS A 87 -3.89 -4.99 -5.85
C LYS A 87 -4.00 -4.68 -4.37
N VAL A 88 -4.44 -3.47 -4.02
CA VAL A 88 -4.58 -3.01 -2.64
C VAL A 88 -6.04 -2.77 -2.31
N MET A 89 -6.51 -3.33 -1.19
CA MET A 89 -7.89 -3.17 -0.73
C MET A 89 -8.04 -3.47 0.76
N PHE A 90 -9.09 -2.92 1.38
CA PHE A 90 -9.53 -3.39 2.68
C PHE A 90 -10.21 -4.75 2.56
N LYS A 91 -9.90 -5.66 3.47
CA LYS A 91 -10.47 -7.02 3.50
C LYS A 91 -10.40 -7.59 4.91
N ASP A 92 -11.48 -8.23 5.35
CA ASP A 92 -11.43 -9.05 6.57
C ASP A 92 -10.42 -10.19 6.39
N LEU A 93 -9.34 -10.13 7.16
CA LEU A 93 -8.22 -11.05 7.05
C LEU A 93 -8.55 -12.44 7.61
N SER A 94 -9.56 -12.55 8.49
CA SER A 94 -10.04 -13.84 9.00
C SER A 94 -10.62 -14.73 7.89
N GLU A 95 -11.19 -14.11 6.84
CA GLU A 95 -11.68 -14.82 5.66
C GLU A 95 -10.57 -15.50 4.84
N ILE A 96 -9.31 -15.08 5.03
CA ILE A 96 -8.15 -15.70 4.41
C ILE A 96 -7.62 -16.81 5.33
N ASN A 97 -7.41 -16.46 6.60
CA ASN A 97 -7.07 -17.39 7.66
C ASN A 97 -7.42 -16.76 9.01
N GLU A 98 -8.09 -17.50 9.89
CA GLU A 98 -8.46 -17.03 11.24
C GLU A 98 -7.25 -16.53 12.04
N ALA A 99 -6.06 -17.09 11.81
CA ALA A 99 -4.82 -16.66 12.44
C ALA A 99 -4.42 -15.21 12.10
N TYR A 100 -4.97 -14.64 11.02
CA TYR A 100 -4.70 -13.27 10.58
C TYR A 100 -5.75 -12.26 11.06
N SER A 101 -6.76 -12.69 11.83
CA SER A 101 -7.86 -11.84 12.30
C SER A 101 -7.39 -10.55 13.01
N THR A 102 -6.26 -10.61 13.70
CA THR A 102 -5.69 -9.48 14.44
C THR A 102 -4.65 -8.68 13.67
N PHE A 103 -4.21 -9.17 12.51
CA PHE A 103 -3.16 -8.54 11.72
C PHE A 103 -3.65 -7.19 11.16
N ASP A 104 -2.71 -6.28 10.93
CA ASP A 104 -3.00 -4.96 10.37
C ASP A 104 -3.09 -5.00 8.84
N ALA A 105 -2.22 -5.80 8.22
CA ALA A 105 -2.25 -6.11 6.81
C ALA A 105 -1.54 -7.46 6.53
N ILE A 106 -1.68 -7.95 5.30
CA ILE A 106 -0.87 -9.04 4.74
C ILE A 106 -0.59 -8.80 3.25
N GLY A 107 0.64 -9.08 2.83
CA GLY A 107 1.01 -9.40 1.46
C GLY A 107 0.51 -10.80 1.10
N TRP A 108 -0.11 -10.94 -0.08
CA TRP A 108 -0.70 -12.21 -0.50
C TRP A 108 -0.46 -12.49 -1.98
N LYS A 109 0.10 -13.66 -2.29
CA LYS A 109 0.27 -14.14 -3.66
C LYS A 109 -0.83 -15.13 -4.03
N LYS A 110 -1.62 -14.81 -5.06
CA LYS A 110 -2.70 -15.67 -5.55
C LYS A 110 -2.73 -15.70 -7.07
N LYS A 111 -2.66 -16.91 -7.64
CA LYS A 111 -2.73 -17.15 -9.10
C LYS A 111 -1.77 -16.26 -9.90
N GLY A 112 -0.52 -16.15 -9.44
CA GLY A 112 0.52 -15.35 -10.10
C GLY A 112 0.37 -13.83 -9.98
N LYS A 113 -0.55 -13.34 -9.13
CA LYS A 113 -0.73 -11.92 -8.83
C LYS A 113 -0.47 -11.66 -7.35
N LEU A 114 -0.02 -10.44 -7.06
CA LEU A 114 0.20 -9.94 -5.71
C LEU A 114 -0.97 -9.07 -5.26
N TYR A 115 -1.27 -9.18 -3.99
CA TYR A 115 -2.29 -8.42 -3.28
C TYR A 115 -1.69 -7.91 -1.97
N ILE A 116 -2.14 -6.74 -1.53
CA ILE A 116 -1.98 -6.29 -0.16
C ILE A 116 -3.38 -6.10 0.39
N TYR A 117 -3.70 -6.85 1.44
CA TYR A 117 -4.97 -6.76 2.14
C TYR A 117 -4.76 -6.02 3.45
N ILE A 118 -5.51 -4.96 3.68
CA ILE A 118 -5.45 -4.18 4.91
C ILE A 118 -6.71 -4.45 5.73
N ASN A 119 -6.55 -4.59 7.03
CA ASN A 119 -7.68 -4.83 7.93
C ASN A 119 -8.64 -3.61 7.90
N PRO A 120 -9.97 -3.80 7.73
CA PRO A 120 -10.93 -2.70 7.65
C PRO A 120 -10.96 -1.78 8.87
N LYS A 121 -10.46 -2.24 10.03
CA LYS A 121 -10.27 -1.37 11.22
C LYS A 121 -9.42 -0.12 10.94
N HIS A 122 -8.67 -0.10 9.83
CA HIS A 122 -7.81 1.00 9.39
C HIS A 122 -8.39 1.84 8.25
N GLU A 123 -9.65 1.65 7.85
CA GLU A 123 -10.27 2.37 6.72
C GLU A 123 -10.33 3.90 6.90
N TYR A 124 -10.30 4.36 8.15
CA TYR A 124 -10.24 5.78 8.51
C TYR A 124 -8.87 6.23 9.04
N ALA A 125 -7.83 5.40 8.92
CA ALA A 125 -6.49 5.81 9.30
C ALA A 125 -5.98 6.93 8.36
N PRO A 126 -5.16 7.87 8.85
CA PRO A 126 -4.50 8.84 7.99
C PRO A 126 -3.72 8.14 6.86
N PRO A 127 -3.80 8.64 5.60
CA PRO A 127 -3.14 7.97 4.48
C PRO A 127 -1.63 7.85 4.65
N GLY A 128 -1.00 8.74 5.42
CA GLY A 128 0.43 8.65 5.74
C GLY A 128 0.78 7.41 6.58
N ALA A 129 -0.09 7.00 7.49
CA ALA A 129 0.11 5.77 8.26
C ALA A 129 -0.13 4.53 7.38
N ILE A 130 -1.15 4.58 6.52
CA ILE A 130 -1.39 3.55 5.49
C ILE A 130 -0.18 3.45 4.54
N ALA A 131 0.43 4.57 4.17
CA ALA A 131 1.61 4.58 3.31
C ALA A 131 2.80 3.84 3.95
N ALA A 132 3.06 4.07 5.24
CA ALA A 132 4.10 3.34 5.99
C ALA A 132 3.80 1.82 6.00
N LEU A 133 2.55 1.43 6.26
CA LEU A 133 2.11 0.04 6.22
C LEU A 133 2.25 -0.57 4.81
N LEU A 134 1.92 0.18 3.75
CA LEU A 134 2.15 -0.27 2.37
C LEU A 134 3.64 -0.43 2.06
N ALA A 135 4.51 0.40 2.64
CA ALA A 135 5.94 0.29 2.46
C ALA A 135 6.50 -1.03 3.02
N HIS A 136 5.95 -1.49 4.14
CA HIS A 136 6.19 -2.81 4.72
C HIS A 136 5.73 -3.92 3.78
N GLU A 137 4.43 -3.94 3.45
CA GLU A 137 3.82 -5.08 2.78
C GLU A 137 4.35 -5.29 1.35
N ALA A 138 4.87 -4.23 0.71
CA ALA A 138 5.52 -4.33 -0.59
C ALA A 138 6.81 -5.16 -0.60
N ILE A 139 7.40 -5.44 0.58
CA ILE A 139 8.57 -6.31 0.74
C ILE A 139 8.19 -7.78 0.50
N HIS A 140 7.00 -8.19 0.94
CA HIS A 140 6.52 -9.57 0.86
C HIS A 140 5.97 -9.88 -0.54
N GLN A 141 6.84 -10.36 -1.43
CA GLN A 141 6.51 -10.61 -2.85
C GLN A 141 6.39 -12.09 -3.23
N ASP A 142 6.62 -13.00 -2.29
CA ASP A 142 6.45 -14.43 -2.50
C ASP A 142 5.74 -15.10 -1.32
N GLU A 143 5.76 -16.43 -1.27
CA GLU A 143 5.08 -17.22 -0.24
C GLU A 143 5.96 -17.52 0.97
N TYR A 144 7.22 -17.10 0.92
CA TYR A 144 8.16 -17.24 2.02
C TYR A 144 8.12 -15.99 2.89
N ASN A 145 8.43 -16.19 4.15
CA ASN A 145 8.62 -15.11 5.11
C ASN A 145 9.69 -15.56 6.11
N SER A 146 10.39 -14.62 6.71
CA SER A 146 11.45 -14.89 7.67
C SER A 146 11.59 -13.77 8.70
N LEU A 147 12.22 -14.08 9.83
CA LEU A 147 12.47 -13.08 10.87
C LEU A 147 13.36 -11.93 10.36
N SER A 148 14.32 -12.19 9.46
CA SER A 148 15.13 -11.15 8.84
C SER A 148 14.30 -10.26 7.90
N GLU A 149 13.39 -10.85 7.14
CA GLU A 149 12.50 -10.12 6.23
C GLU A 149 11.52 -9.23 7.00
N GLU A 150 10.85 -9.76 8.02
CA GLU A 150 10.00 -8.98 8.93
C GLU A 150 10.79 -7.85 9.62
N THR A 151 12.02 -8.14 10.08
CA THR A 151 12.88 -7.11 10.68
C THR A 151 13.15 -5.98 9.68
N TYR A 152 13.42 -6.30 8.42
CA TYR A 152 13.62 -5.31 7.37
C TYR A 152 12.34 -4.53 7.09
N ALA A 153 11.21 -5.21 6.91
CA ALA A 153 9.92 -4.61 6.59
C ALA A 153 9.44 -3.65 7.70
N TRP A 154 9.50 -4.07 8.97
CA TRP A 154 9.17 -3.21 10.12
C TRP A 154 10.12 -2.01 10.24
N THR A 155 11.39 -2.18 9.86
CA THR A 155 12.37 -1.08 9.86
C THR A 155 12.06 -0.08 8.75
N MET A 156 11.76 -0.56 7.54
CA MET A 156 11.35 0.27 6.41
C MET A 156 10.12 1.10 6.78
N GLU A 157 9.12 0.45 7.38
CA GLU A 157 7.90 1.08 7.86
C GLU A 157 8.19 2.20 8.87
N ALA A 158 9.01 1.94 9.88
CA ALA A 158 9.40 2.93 10.89
C ALA A 158 10.13 4.14 10.27
N VAL A 159 11.02 3.90 9.30
CA VAL A 159 11.76 4.94 8.58
C VAL A 159 10.81 5.79 7.75
N VAL A 160 9.96 5.15 6.94
CA VAL A 160 8.98 5.83 6.08
C VAL A 160 8.01 6.65 6.90
N TRP A 161 7.49 6.11 8.01
CA TRP A 161 6.63 6.88 8.91
C TRP A 161 7.33 8.11 9.48
N THR A 162 8.60 7.96 9.88
CA THR A 162 9.42 9.09 10.38
C THR A 162 9.59 10.19 9.33
N GLU A 163 9.77 9.82 8.06
CA GLU A 163 9.91 10.76 6.95
C GLU A 163 8.57 11.41 6.59
N ILE A 164 7.48 10.64 6.58
CA ILE A 164 6.11 11.14 6.37
C ILE A 164 5.76 12.18 7.42
N LEU A 165 6.06 11.95 8.70
CA LEU A 165 5.79 12.93 9.76
C LEU A 165 6.60 14.22 9.62
N LYS A 166 7.78 14.17 8.99
CA LYS A 166 8.55 15.40 8.68
C LYS A 166 7.90 16.20 7.55
N MET A 167 7.32 15.52 6.57
CA MET A 167 6.69 16.14 5.41
C MET A 167 5.25 16.59 5.67
N PHE A 168 4.51 15.81 6.47
CA PHE A 168 3.07 15.92 6.73
C PHE A 168 2.78 15.66 8.22
N PRO A 169 3.21 16.55 9.12
CA PRO A 169 3.07 16.37 10.57
C PRO A 169 1.62 16.17 11.04
N GLU A 170 0.64 16.70 10.31
CA GLU A 170 -0.80 16.51 10.54
C GLU A 170 -1.27 15.06 10.39
N SER A 171 -0.46 14.19 9.77
CA SER A 171 -0.74 12.75 9.67
C SER A 171 -0.71 12.06 11.03
N ASN A 172 -0.11 12.68 12.06
CA ASN A 172 -0.01 12.13 13.40
C ASN A 172 -1.32 12.20 14.21
N ASN A 173 -2.41 11.64 13.68
CA ASN A 173 -3.67 11.55 14.40
C ASN A 173 -3.69 10.36 15.38
N LEU A 174 -3.48 10.64 16.67
CA LEU A 174 -3.41 9.62 17.72
C LEU A 174 -4.74 8.89 18.00
N GLU A 175 -5.85 9.33 17.42
CA GLU A 175 -7.13 8.60 17.47
C GLU A 175 -7.10 7.33 16.61
N SER A 176 -6.16 7.23 15.67
CA SER A 176 -5.99 6.04 14.83
C SER A 176 -5.10 5.00 15.52
N ALA A 177 -5.60 3.77 15.62
CA ALA A 177 -4.83 2.64 16.12
C ALA A 177 -3.57 2.37 15.26
N LEU A 178 -3.68 2.55 13.93
CA LEU A 178 -2.52 2.42 13.03
C LEU A 178 -1.46 3.46 13.36
N VAL A 179 -1.83 4.74 13.53
CA VAL A 179 -0.88 5.79 13.92
C VAL A 179 -0.19 5.49 15.25
N THR A 180 -0.92 4.91 16.21
CA THR A 180 -0.31 4.50 17.48
C THR A 180 0.74 3.42 17.26
N ARG A 181 0.45 2.40 16.44
CA ARG A 181 1.42 1.38 16.04
C ARG A 181 2.64 1.99 15.33
N GLU A 182 2.42 2.85 14.34
CA GLU A 182 3.51 3.52 13.61
C GLU A 182 4.43 4.32 14.54
N ASN A 183 3.84 5.02 15.51
CA ASN A 183 4.61 5.76 16.52
C ASN A 183 5.41 4.84 17.44
N ILE A 184 4.91 3.65 17.78
CA ILE A 184 5.67 2.65 18.53
C ILE A 184 6.90 2.21 17.71
N LEU A 185 6.73 1.91 16.42
CA LEU A 185 7.84 1.52 15.54
C LEU A 185 8.89 2.62 15.43
N LYS A 186 8.46 3.87 15.22
CA LYS A 186 9.34 5.05 15.24
C LYS A 186 10.10 5.18 16.55
N GLN A 187 9.44 5.02 17.70
CA GLN A 187 10.11 5.07 19.01
C GLN A 187 11.17 3.96 19.16
N LEU A 188 10.89 2.75 18.67
CA LEU A 188 11.87 1.65 18.69
C LEU A 188 13.09 1.97 17.82
N LEU A 189 12.87 2.55 16.64
CA LEU A 189 13.93 3.00 15.74
C LEU A 189 14.80 4.09 16.39
N GLU A 190 14.18 5.13 16.97
CA GLU A 190 14.85 6.23 17.65
C GLU A 190 15.64 5.75 18.87
N LYS A 191 15.05 4.88 19.70
CA LYS A 191 15.73 4.24 20.84
C LYS A 191 16.95 3.42 20.39
N GLY A 192 16.90 2.88 19.17
CA GLY A 192 17.99 2.15 18.54
C GLY A 192 19.06 3.03 17.91
N ASN A 193 19.05 4.35 18.12
CA ASN A 193 19.89 5.31 17.40
C ASN A 193 19.75 5.17 15.87
N HIS A 194 18.52 5.03 15.38
CA HIS A 194 18.18 4.80 13.98
C HIS A 194 18.74 3.49 13.38
N THR A 195 18.98 2.50 14.23
CA THR A 195 19.26 1.10 13.82
C THR A 195 18.07 0.20 14.12
N ASN A 196 17.99 -0.96 13.45
CA ASN A 196 16.91 -1.92 13.67
C ASN A 196 16.99 -2.69 15.01
N LYS A 197 17.92 -2.36 15.91
CA LYS A 197 18.23 -3.15 17.12
C LYS A 197 16.99 -3.52 17.94
N TYR A 198 16.12 -2.55 18.24
CA TYR A 198 14.93 -2.82 19.04
C TYR A 198 13.75 -3.33 18.23
N ILE A 199 13.66 -2.97 16.95
CA ILE A 199 12.68 -3.52 16.02
C ILE A 199 12.91 -5.03 15.86
N LYS A 200 14.15 -5.44 15.57
CA LYS A 200 14.57 -6.85 15.51
C LYS A 200 14.19 -7.60 16.79
N LYS A 201 14.47 -7.01 17.96
CA LYS A 201 14.09 -7.62 19.24
C LYS A 201 12.57 -7.83 19.34
N THR A 202 11.77 -6.86 18.92
CA THR A 202 10.30 -6.96 18.92
C THR A 202 9.81 -8.02 17.93
N VAL A 203 10.34 -8.06 16.71
CA VAL A 203 10.01 -9.07 15.69
C VAL A 203 10.30 -10.48 16.21
N TYR A 204 11.47 -10.71 16.80
CA TYR A 204 11.88 -12.02 17.32
C TYR A 204 11.07 -12.46 18.55
N ALA A 205 10.44 -11.52 19.26
CA ALA A 205 9.57 -11.79 20.41
C ALA A 205 8.08 -11.87 20.01
N ASN A 206 7.73 -11.65 18.75
CA ASN A 206 6.34 -11.68 18.29
C ASN A 206 5.87 -13.13 18.15
N GLU A 207 4.84 -13.51 18.93
CA GLU A 207 4.25 -14.85 18.91
C GLU A 207 3.72 -15.26 17.54
N GLY A 208 3.29 -14.30 16.70
CA GLY A 208 2.85 -14.55 15.33
C GLY A 208 3.99 -15.02 14.41
N TYR A 209 5.25 -14.71 14.77
CA TYR A 209 6.44 -15.02 13.96
C TYR A 209 7.29 -16.14 14.54
N LYS A 210 6.89 -16.77 15.65
CA LYS A 210 7.73 -17.75 16.38
C LYS A 210 8.15 -18.98 15.56
N ASN A 211 7.41 -19.30 14.50
CA ASN A 211 7.68 -20.44 13.62
C ASN A 211 8.32 -20.02 12.29
N LEU A 212 8.63 -18.73 12.10
CA LEU A 212 9.31 -18.28 10.89
C LEU A 212 10.79 -18.72 10.91
N PRO A 213 11.36 -19.10 9.76
CA PRO A 213 12.79 -19.32 9.65
C PRO A 213 13.55 -18.00 9.87
N LEU A 214 14.86 -18.09 10.15
CA LEU A 214 15.71 -16.91 10.28
C LEU A 214 15.81 -16.12 8.97
N THR A 215 15.91 -16.82 7.84
CA THR A 215 16.05 -16.22 6.50
C THR A 215 15.11 -16.91 5.49
N SER A 216 14.74 -16.19 4.44
CA SER A 216 13.99 -16.68 3.28
C SER A 216 14.85 -16.59 2.01
N PRO A 217 14.52 -17.31 0.92
CA PRO A 217 15.31 -17.30 -0.32
C PRO A 217 15.61 -15.89 -0.88
N GLY A 218 14.69 -14.93 -0.70
CA GLY A 218 14.87 -13.52 -1.08
C GLY A 218 15.64 -12.65 -0.08
N PHE A 219 15.89 -13.13 1.15
CA PHE A 219 16.50 -12.38 2.26
C PHE A 219 17.61 -13.19 2.94
N SER A 220 18.58 -13.67 2.16
CA SER A 220 19.63 -14.55 2.67
C SER A 220 20.88 -13.85 3.24
N ASN A 221 21.08 -12.54 3.03
CA ASN A 221 22.31 -11.82 3.44
C ASN A 221 22.12 -10.31 3.70
N GLN A 222 21.07 -9.89 4.41
CA GLN A 222 20.90 -8.48 4.82
C GLN A 222 21.28 -8.25 6.29
#